data_AF-A0A1A6DUC2-F1
#
_entry.id   AF-A0A1A6DUC2-F1
#
_cell.length_a   1.000
_cell.length_b   1.000
_cell.length_c   1.000
_cell.angle_alpha   90.00
_cell.angle_beta   90.00
_cell.angle_gamma   90.00
#
_symmetry.space_group_name_H-M   'P 1'
#
loop_
_entity.id
_entity.type
_entity.pdbx_description
1 polymer ?
#
loop_
_entity_poly.entity_id
_entity_poly.type
_entity_poly.pdbx_seq_one_letter_code
_entity_poly.pdbx_strand_id
1 'polypeptide(L)'
;MQTSVLTARRSLARRAATAAQRQALGQFRKEAMPRRIALTQRIRELRGELRLAILDGAPAARRDELRQQLVQAEQEHLQARGRCVDFVRSTLSPEQFARVRQWYLDGIQ
;
A
#
# COMPACT_ATOMS: atom_id res chain seq x y z
N MET A 1 22.61 9.03 -2.85
CA MET A 1 23.22 7.80 -2.28
C MET A 1 22.26 6.95 -1.42
N GLN A 2 21.15 7.48 -0.89
CA GLN A 2 20.22 6.71 -0.03
C GLN A 2 19.43 5.59 -0.73
N THR A 3 19.11 5.73 -2.02
CA THR A 3 18.35 4.73 -2.81
C THR A 3 19.07 3.38 -2.95
N SER A 4 20.41 3.40 -2.93
CA SER A 4 21.25 2.20 -3.07
C SER A 4 21.22 1.34 -1.80
N VAL A 5 21.25 1.96 -0.63
CA VAL A 5 21.28 1.28 0.67
C VAL A 5 19.93 0.60 0.99
N LEU A 6 18.81 1.24 0.67
CA LEU A 6 17.46 0.66 0.81
C LEU A 6 17.26 -0.57 -0.09
N THR A 7 17.83 -0.55 -1.30
CA THR A 7 17.74 -1.66 -2.26
C THR A 7 18.62 -2.83 -1.82
N ALA A 8 19.84 -2.56 -1.35
CA ALA A 8 20.75 -3.57 -0.80
C ALA A 8 20.17 -4.26 0.45
N ARG A 9 19.58 -3.52 1.38
CA ARG A 9 18.95 -4.07 2.60
C ARG A 9 17.74 -4.94 2.29
N ARG A 10 16.85 -4.52 1.37
CA ARG A 10 15.72 -5.35 0.90
C ARG A 10 16.16 -6.69 0.31
N SER A 11 17.31 -6.72 -0.38
CA SER A 11 17.87 -7.95 -0.94
C SER A 11 18.39 -8.92 0.14
N LEU A 12 18.89 -8.42 1.28
CA LEU A 12 19.43 -9.23 2.37
C LEU A 12 18.35 -9.98 3.18
N ALA A 13 17.22 -9.36 3.54
CA ALA A 13 16.14 -10.12 4.23
C ALA A 13 15.46 -11.12 3.30
N ARG A 14 15.36 -10.80 2.00
CA ARG A 14 14.85 -11.78 1.03
C ARG A 14 15.75 -13.01 0.95
N ARG A 15 17.07 -12.83 1.09
CA ARG A 15 18.04 -13.93 1.25
C ARG A 15 17.91 -14.66 2.59
N ALA A 16 17.64 -13.93 3.69
CA ALA A 16 17.46 -14.50 5.02
C ALA A 16 16.10 -15.19 5.27
N ALA A 17 15.12 -15.02 4.38
CA ALA A 17 13.87 -15.76 4.40
C ALA A 17 14.08 -17.21 3.93
N THR A 18 13.22 -18.14 4.34
CA THR A 18 13.22 -19.50 3.77
C THR A 18 12.66 -19.50 2.34
N ALA A 19 12.84 -20.59 1.59
CA ALA A 19 12.23 -20.72 0.26
C ALA A 19 10.70 -20.61 0.33
N ALA A 20 10.07 -21.26 1.30
CA ALA A 20 8.64 -21.19 1.54
C ALA A 20 8.16 -19.77 1.87
N GLN A 21 8.87 -19.05 2.75
CA GLN A 21 8.55 -17.65 3.07
C GLN A 21 8.68 -16.73 1.84
N ARG A 22 9.74 -16.90 1.03
CA ARG A 22 9.91 -16.15 -0.21
C ARG A 22 8.77 -16.40 -1.19
N GLN A 23 8.34 -17.65 -1.33
CA GLN A 23 7.23 -18.04 -2.19
C GLN A 23 5.92 -17.41 -1.71
N ALA A 24 5.60 -17.53 -0.42
CA ALA A 24 4.40 -16.96 0.18
C ALA A 24 4.33 -15.43 0.01
N LEU A 25 5.41 -14.72 0.34
CA LEU A 25 5.52 -13.27 0.13
C LEU A 25 5.43 -12.89 -1.36
N GLY A 26 6.01 -13.71 -2.23
CA GLY A 26 5.94 -13.51 -3.67
C GLY A 26 4.53 -13.65 -4.21
N GLN A 27 3.81 -14.70 -3.78
CA GLN A 27 2.44 -14.97 -4.19
C GLN A 27 1.47 -13.89 -3.70
N PHE A 28 1.52 -13.57 -2.41
CA PHE A 28 0.69 -12.50 -1.83
C PHE A 28 0.90 -11.18 -2.57
N ARG A 29 2.15 -10.85 -2.93
CA ARG A 29 2.43 -9.65 -3.72
C ARG A 29 1.79 -9.71 -5.11
N LYS A 30 1.88 -10.84 -5.81
CA LYS A 30 1.29 -11.00 -7.15
C LYS A 30 -0.22 -10.78 -7.13
N GLU A 31 -0.89 -11.24 -6.07
CA GLU A 31 -2.34 -11.11 -5.90
C GLU A 31 -2.75 -9.70 -5.44
N ALA A 32 -2.04 -9.13 -4.45
CA ALA A 32 -2.44 -7.87 -3.84
C ALA A 32 -2.04 -6.63 -4.66
N MET A 33 -0.94 -6.68 -5.42
CA MET A 33 -0.41 -5.50 -6.10
C MET A 33 -1.31 -4.96 -7.21
N PRO A 34 -1.90 -5.78 -8.11
CA PRO A 34 -2.81 -5.26 -9.14
C PRO A 34 -3.96 -4.46 -8.55
N ARG A 35 -4.63 -4.99 -7.51
CA ARG A 35 -5.71 -4.28 -6.80
C ARG A 35 -5.22 -2.99 -6.15
N ARG A 36 -4.05 -3.01 -5.50
CA ARG A 36 -3.48 -1.79 -4.89
C ARG A 36 -3.21 -0.70 -5.93
N ILE A 37 -2.67 -1.06 -7.10
CA ILE A 37 -2.38 -0.12 -8.19
C ILE A 37 -3.69 0.48 -8.70
N ALA A 38 -4.67 -0.37 -9.02
CA ALA A 38 -5.99 0.06 -9.50
C ALA A 38 -6.69 0.99 -8.50
N LEU A 39 -6.70 0.63 -7.20
CA LEU A 39 -7.32 1.45 -6.16
C LEU A 39 -6.61 2.80 -5.98
N THR A 40 -5.28 2.82 -6.01
CA THR A 40 -4.51 4.08 -5.91
C THR A 40 -4.78 4.99 -7.11
N GLN A 41 -4.92 4.41 -8.30
CA GLN A 41 -5.29 5.14 -9.51
C GLN A 41 -6.72 5.69 -9.40
N ARG A 42 -7.68 4.89 -8.94
CA ARG A 42 -9.06 5.33 -8.72
C ARG A 42 -9.17 6.47 -7.71
N ILE A 43 -8.40 6.43 -6.62
CA ILE A 43 -8.34 7.53 -5.64
C ILE A 43 -7.87 8.84 -6.30
N ARG A 44 -6.87 8.77 -7.20
CA ARG A 44 -6.38 9.96 -7.94
C ARG A 44 -7.45 10.51 -8.88
N GLU A 45 -8.13 9.64 -9.60
CA GLU A 45 -9.24 10.01 -10.50
C GLU A 45 -10.38 10.67 -9.73
N LEU A 46 -10.84 10.07 -8.63
CA LEU A 46 -11.88 10.62 -7.77
C LEU A 46 -11.54 12.01 -7.22
N ARG A 47 -10.28 12.24 -6.83
CA ARG A 47 -9.80 13.57 -6.44
C ARG A 47 -9.87 14.57 -7.59
N GLY A 48 -9.52 14.15 -8.80
CA GLY A 48 -9.63 14.96 -10.01
C GLY A 48 -11.08 15.30 -10.34
N GLU A 49 -11.96 14.30 -10.39
CA GLU A 49 -13.40 14.45 -10.63
C GLU A 49 -14.05 15.39 -9.61
N LEU A 50 -13.76 15.20 -8.31
CA LEU A 50 -14.28 16.08 -7.26
C LEU A 50 -13.80 17.52 -7.44
N ARG A 51 -12.52 17.71 -7.81
CA ARG A 51 -11.97 19.04 -8.04
C ARG A 51 -12.65 19.75 -9.21
N LEU A 52 -12.85 19.05 -10.32
CA LEU A 52 -13.57 19.59 -11.48
C LEU A 52 -15.02 19.94 -11.12
N ALA A 53 -15.73 19.02 -10.45
CA ALA A 53 -17.10 19.27 -10.01
C ALA A 53 -17.25 20.50 -9.09
N ILE A 54 -16.22 20.80 -8.27
CA ILE A 54 -16.19 22.03 -7.46
C ILE A 54 -16.01 23.27 -8.34
N LEU A 55 -15.05 23.23 -9.28
CA LEU A 55 -14.72 24.36 -10.15
C LEU A 55 -15.86 24.70 -11.11
N ASP A 56 -16.55 23.67 -11.62
CA ASP A 56 -17.68 23.82 -12.55
C ASP A 56 -18.99 24.18 -11.85
N GLY A 57 -18.99 24.32 -10.52
CA GLY A 57 -20.19 24.65 -9.76
C GLY A 57 -21.25 23.54 -9.76
N ALA A 58 -20.85 22.28 -9.92
CA ALA A 58 -21.78 21.15 -9.96
C ALA A 58 -22.64 21.06 -8.69
N PRO A 59 -23.86 20.48 -8.74
CA PRO A 59 -24.76 20.41 -7.59
C PRO A 59 -24.11 19.78 -6.35
N ALA A 60 -24.52 20.25 -5.15
CA ALA A 60 -23.97 19.77 -3.88
C ALA A 60 -24.05 18.23 -3.76
N ALA A 61 -25.19 17.63 -4.12
CA ALA A 61 -25.38 16.19 -4.10
C ALA A 61 -24.32 15.43 -4.92
N ARG A 62 -23.92 15.95 -6.09
CA ARG A 62 -22.89 15.31 -6.93
C ARG A 62 -21.51 15.39 -6.28
N ARG A 63 -21.18 16.54 -5.67
CA ARG A 63 -19.91 16.71 -4.96
C ARG A 63 -19.84 15.83 -3.71
N ASP A 64 -20.96 15.65 -3.02
CA ASP A 64 -21.06 14.80 -1.83
C ASP A 64 -20.92 13.31 -2.18
N GLU A 65 -21.54 12.87 -3.28
CA GLU A 65 -21.36 11.51 -3.82
C GLU A 65 -19.89 11.22 -4.14
N LEU A 66 -19.21 12.12 -4.88
CA LEU A 66 -17.79 11.98 -5.20
C LEU A 66 -16.91 11.96 -3.93
N ARG A 67 -17.25 12.77 -2.94
CA ARG A 67 -16.56 12.77 -1.64
C ARG A 67 -16.71 11.43 -0.92
N GLN A 68 -17.92 10.88 -0.87
CA GLN A 68 -18.18 9.58 -0.24
C GLN A 68 -17.41 8.46 -0.94
N GLN A 69 -17.40 8.43 -2.28
CA GLN A 69 -16.61 7.46 -3.05
C GLN A 69 -15.11 7.59 -2.75
N LEU A 70 -14.58 8.81 -2.69
CA LEU A 70 -13.18 9.05 -2.35
C LEU A 70 -12.83 8.54 -0.95
N VAL A 71 -13.63 8.89 0.05
CA VAL A 71 -13.42 8.44 1.44
C VAL A 71 -13.45 6.91 1.51
N GLN A 72 -14.40 6.26 0.86
CA GLN A 72 -14.50 4.81 0.83
C GLN A 72 -13.26 4.16 0.20
N ALA A 73 -12.78 4.70 -0.93
CA ALA A 73 -11.59 4.18 -1.59
C ALA A 73 -10.31 4.36 -0.74
N GLU A 74 -10.18 5.50 -0.06
CA GLU A 74 -9.06 5.74 0.86
C GLU A 74 -9.09 4.78 2.07
N GLN A 75 -10.27 4.57 2.66
CA GLN A 75 -10.45 3.59 3.74
C GLN A 75 -10.05 2.18 3.27
N GLU A 76 -10.51 1.75 2.10
CA GLU A 76 -10.14 0.44 1.54
C GLU A 76 -8.62 0.31 1.35
N HIS A 77 -7.96 1.37 0.88
CA HIS A 77 -6.51 1.38 0.69
C HIS A 77 -5.75 1.27 2.02
N LEU A 78 -6.23 1.96 3.07
CA LEU A 78 -5.65 1.86 4.42
C LEU A 78 -5.86 0.45 5.02
N GLN A 79 -7.05 -0.13 4.87
CA GLN A 79 -7.32 -1.50 5.30
C GLN A 79 -6.43 -2.52 4.56
N ALA A 80 -6.20 -2.31 3.26
CA ALA A 80 -5.29 -3.16 2.47
C ALA A 80 -3.85 -3.10 2.98
N ARG A 81 -3.39 -1.93 3.46
CA ARG A 81 -2.09 -1.80 4.13
C ARG A 81 -2.04 -2.59 5.45
N GLY A 82 -3.11 -2.56 6.23
CA GLY A 82 -3.25 -3.39 7.44
C GLY A 82 -3.08 -4.87 7.12
N ARG A 83 -3.88 -5.40 6.18
CA ARG A 83 -3.80 -6.80 5.73
C ARG A 83 -2.42 -7.20 5.25
N CYS A 84 -1.70 -6.31 4.56
CA CYS A 84 -0.33 -6.55 4.13
C CYS A 84 0.62 -6.75 5.33
N VAL A 85 0.54 -5.88 6.33
CA VAL A 85 1.38 -6.00 7.53
C VAL A 85 1.06 -7.27 8.31
N ASP A 86 -0.22 -7.62 8.45
CA ASP A 86 -0.64 -8.83 9.16
C ASP A 86 -0.14 -10.09 8.45
N PHE A 87 -0.24 -10.15 7.12
CA PHE A 87 0.30 -11.26 6.33
C PHE A 87 1.82 -11.39 6.48
N VAL A 88 2.56 -10.28 6.42
CA VAL A 88 4.02 -10.32 6.57
C VAL A 88 4.40 -10.76 7.98
N ARG A 89 3.67 -10.32 9.00
CA ARG A 89 3.89 -10.71 10.41
C ARG A 89 3.61 -12.19 10.63
N SER A 90 2.58 -12.76 10.01
CA SER A 90 2.26 -14.19 10.16
C SER A 90 3.19 -15.11 9.34
N THR A 91 3.78 -14.60 8.26
CA THR A 91 4.67 -15.37 7.39
C THR A 91 6.11 -15.42 7.91
N LEU A 92 6.57 -14.34 8.54
CA LEU A 92 7.94 -14.21 9.04
C LEU A 92 8.05 -14.62 10.51
N SER A 93 9.24 -15.06 10.93
CA SER A 93 9.53 -15.14 12.36
C SER A 93 9.51 -13.75 13.01
N PRO A 94 9.31 -13.66 14.34
CA PRO A 94 9.32 -12.37 15.05
C PRO A 94 10.58 -11.53 14.78
N GLU A 95 11.76 -12.14 14.75
CA GLU A 95 13.03 -11.46 14.47
C GLU A 95 13.16 -10.98 13.02
N GLN A 96 12.67 -11.77 12.06
CA GLN A 96 12.61 -11.35 10.65
C GLN A 96 11.64 -10.17 10.48
N PHE A 97 10.47 -10.23 11.11
CA PHE A 97 9.48 -9.15 11.07
C PHE A 97 10.01 -7.86 11.71
N ALA A 98 10.68 -7.95 12.87
CA ALA A 98 11.28 -6.81 13.55
C ALA A 98 12.27 -6.05 12.65
N ARG A 99 13.10 -6.78 11.89
CA ARG A 99 14.02 -6.17 10.90
C ARG A 99 13.28 -5.47 9.77
N VAL A 100 12.24 -6.10 9.22
CA VAL A 100 11.41 -5.48 8.15
C VAL A 100 10.71 -4.23 8.66
N ARG A 101 10.17 -4.27 9.89
CA ARG A 101 9.54 -3.12 10.54
C ARG A 101 10.53 -1.97 10.69
N GLN A 102 11.75 -2.24 11.18
CA GLN A 102 12.76 -1.20 11.34
C GLN A 102 13.06 -0.51 10.01
N TRP A 103 13.21 -1.26 8.91
CA TRP A 103 13.43 -0.65 7.59
C TRP A 103 12.26 0.18 7.09
N TYR A 104 11.04 -0.21 7.43
CA TYR A 104 9.88 0.58 7.09
C TYR A 104 9.88 1.91 7.84
N LEU A 105 10.27 1.90 9.12
CA LEU A 105 10.44 3.12 9.93
C LEU A 105 11.59 4.00 9.41
N ASP A 106 12.73 3.41 9.09
CA ASP A 106 13.89 4.12 8.52
C ASP A 106 13.54 4.82 7.20
N GLY A 107 12.55 4.32 6.46
CA GLY A 107 12.09 4.88 5.19
C GLY A 107 10.90 5.85 5.29
N ILE A 108 10.37 6.08 6.50
CA ILE A 108 9.34 7.10 6.77
C ILE A 108 9.97 8.46 7.10
N GLN A 109 11.23 8.46 7.56
CA GLN A 109 12.01 9.66 7.88
C GLN A 109 12.37 10.47 6.64
#